data_AF-X8GY03-F1
#
_entry.id   AF-X8GY03-F1
#
_cell.length_a   1.000
_cell.length_b   1.000
_cell.length_c   1.000
_cell.angle_alpha   90.00
_cell.angle_beta   90.00
_cell.angle_gamma   90.00
#
_symmetry.space_group_name_H-M   'P 1'
#
loop_
_entity.id
_entity.type
_entity.pdbx_description
1 polymer ?
#
loop_
_entity_poly.entity_id
_entity_poly.type
_entity_poly.pdbx_seq_one_letter_code
_entity_poly.pdbx_strand_id
1 'polypeptide(L)'
;MSRGLDYGEERSLLKTGGKHTLETFVTYMLDKIFDDNEYKDLFTILLEGIARDQKLLEIYKKLNIKYIDILHRAFKDSDIPNDVLEDPFLIFFTHSLLMGYTSFGPLGGKEAFQKNRAIVKSMILLYLNESQGRKDK
;
A
#
# COMPACT_ATOMS: atom_id res chain seq x y z
N MET A 1 -1.09 -23.03 2.89
CA MET A 1 -0.30 -21.87 2.43
C MET A 1 -1.12 -20.61 2.17
N SER A 2 -2.47 -20.67 2.07
CA SER A 2 -3.31 -19.47 1.91
C SER A 2 -3.30 -18.53 3.11
N ARG A 3 -3.30 -19.07 4.34
CA ARG A 3 -3.38 -18.30 5.59
C ARG A 3 -2.31 -17.22 5.79
N GLY A 4 -1.12 -17.37 5.19
CA GLY A 4 -0.08 -16.34 5.28
C GLY A 4 -0.30 -15.15 4.34
N LEU A 5 -0.96 -15.37 3.20
CA LEU A 5 -1.32 -14.29 2.26
C LEU A 5 -2.56 -13.51 2.75
N ASP A 6 -3.46 -14.20 3.47
CA ASP A 6 -4.71 -13.64 3.99
C ASP A 6 -4.54 -12.93 5.36
N TYR A 7 -3.36 -13.02 5.99
CA TYR A 7 -3.08 -12.42 7.31
C TYR A 7 -3.28 -10.90 7.34
N GLY A 8 -3.02 -10.23 6.21
CA GLY A 8 -3.27 -8.80 6.06
C GLY A 8 -4.76 -8.43 6.03
N GLU A 9 -5.65 -9.37 5.67
CA GLU A 9 -7.10 -9.16 5.61
C GLU A 9 -7.72 -9.14 7.02
N GLU A 10 -7.24 -10.00 7.92
CA GLU A 10 -7.78 -10.12 9.28
C GLU A 10 -7.40 -8.93 10.18
N ARG A 11 -6.26 -8.26 9.94
CA ARG A 11 -5.70 -7.26 10.86
C ARG A 11 -6.16 -5.83 10.63
N SER A 12 -6.42 -5.41 9.38
CA SER A 12 -6.72 -4.01 9.06
C SER A 12 -8.18 -3.72 8.68
N LEU A 13 -8.95 -4.73 8.23
CA LEU A 13 -10.27 -4.50 7.64
C LEU A 13 -11.43 -4.73 8.64
N LEU A 14 -11.22 -5.52 9.68
CA LEU A 14 -12.28 -5.93 10.62
C LEU A 14 -12.63 -4.88 11.70
N LYS A 15 -12.04 -3.67 11.69
CA LYS A 15 -12.23 -2.72 12.79
C LYS A 15 -13.28 -1.63 12.62
N THR A 16 -13.92 -1.46 11.47
CA THR A 16 -14.85 -0.32 11.33
C THR A 16 -16.04 -0.66 10.46
N GLY A 17 -17.18 -0.90 11.11
CA GLY A 17 -18.48 -0.56 10.53
C GLY A 17 -18.54 0.96 10.40
N GLY A 18 -18.44 1.46 9.17
CA GLY A 18 -18.46 2.89 8.84
C GLY A 18 -18.30 3.11 7.35
N LYS A 19 -18.80 4.23 6.84
CA LYS A 19 -18.65 4.60 5.43
C LYS A 19 -17.16 4.82 5.11
N HIS A 20 -16.60 4.01 4.22
CA HIS A 20 -15.23 4.15 3.79
C HIS A 20 -15.10 5.39 2.87
N THR A 21 -14.14 6.26 3.19
CA THR A 21 -13.82 7.50 2.46
C THR A 21 -12.41 7.44 1.89
N LEU A 22 -12.07 8.38 1.00
CA LEU A 22 -10.70 8.55 0.50
C LEU A 22 -9.68 8.65 1.65
N GLU A 23 -10.04 9.32 2.75
CA GLU A 23 -9.17 9.43 3.92
C GLU A 23 -8.94 8.09 4.62
N THR A 24 -9.96 7.23 4.70
CA THR A 24 -9.77 5.86 5.24
C THR A 24 -8.88 5.01 4.35
N PHE A 25 -8.95 5.19 3.02
CA PHE A 25 -8.05 4.52 2.08
C PHE A 25 -6.61 5.01 2.20
N VAL A 26 -6.37 6.31 2.28
CA VAL A 26 -5.02 6.85 2.52
C VAL A 26 -4.49 6.37 3.87
N THR A 27 -5.33 6.31 4.91
CA THR A 27 -4.94 5.76 6.21
C THR A 27 -4.54 4.29 6.10
N TYR A 28 -5.31 3.48 5.38
CA TYR A 28 -4.95 2.08 5.09
C TYR A 28 -3.60 1.97 4.39
N MET A 29 -3.31 2.82 3.40
CA MET A 29 -2.02 2.83 2.69
C MET A 29 -0.87 3.22 3.61
N LEU A 30 -1.07 4.20 4.50
CA LEU A 30 -0.08 4.54 5.52
C LEU A 30 0.15 3.36 6.47
N ASP A 31 -0.90 2.69 6.92
CA ASP A 31 -0.74 1.56 7.83
C ASP A 31 0.06 0.43 7.17
N LYS A 32 -0.07 0.20 5.85
CA LYS A 32 0.83 -0.72 5.13
C LYS A 32 2.29 -0.27 5.12
N ILE A 33 2.56 1.03 4.99
CA ILE A 33 3.93 1.59 4.98
C ILE A 33 4.55 1.56 6.38
N PHE A 34 3.77 1.80 7.42
CA PHE A 34 4.27 2.08 8.78
C PHE A 34 4.04 0.94 9.80
N ASP A 35 3.19 -0.05 9.51
CA ASP A 35 3.02 -1.24 10.37
C ASP A 35 4.29 -2.08 10.32
N ASP A 36 4.89 -2.32 11.49
CA ASP A 36 6.03 -3.22 11.64
C ASP A 36 5.49 -4.63 11.94
N ASN A 37 5.50 -5.48 10.91
CA ASN A 37 5.14 -6.88 11.02
C ASN A 37 6.16 -7.76 10.30
N GLU A 38 6.24 -9.02 10.71
CA GLU A 38 7.21 -10.01 10.20
C GLU A 38 7.11 -10.27 8.68
N TYR A 39 5.95 -10.03 8.08
CA TYR A 39 5.73 -10.23 6.65
C TYR A 39 6.28 -9.08 5.80
N LYS A 40 6.49 -7.91 6.40
CA LYS A 40 7.00 -6.72 5.71
C LYS A 40 8.43 -6.91 5.24
N ASP A 41 9.27 -7.54 6.06
CA ASP A 41 10.65 -7.85 5.70
C ASP A 41 10.68 -8.86 4.55
N LEU A 42 9.84 -9.89 4.59
CA LEU A 42 9.70 -10.86 3.50
C LEU A 42 9.25 -10.20 2.19
N PHE A 43 8.27 -9.30 2.26
CA PHE A 43 7.81 -8.56 1.08
C PHE A 43 8.89 -7.60 0.55
N THR A 44 9.65 -6.95 1.44
CA THR A 44 10.76 -6.08 1.05
C THR A 44 11.86 -6.86 0.32
N ILE A 45 12.22 -8.05 0.80
CA ILE A 45 13.17 -8.95 0.12
C ILE A 45 12.68 -9.29 -1.30
N LEU A 46 11.37 -9.56 -1.47
CA LEU A 46 10.79 -9.77 -2.79
C LEU A 46 10.97 -8.52 -3.68
N LEU A 47 10.62 -7.33 -3.17
CA LEU A 47 10.74 -6.06 -3.91
C LEU A 47 12.19 -5.77 -4.35
N GLU A 48 13.18 -6.07 -3.52
CA GLU A 48 14.59 -5.94 -3.89
C GLU A 48 15.00 -6.96 -4.99
N GLY A 49 14.38 -8.14 -4.97
CA GLY A 49 14.64 -9.22 -5.92
C GLY A 49 14.04 -9.00 -7.31
N ILE A 50 12.91 -8.29 -7.45
CA ILE A 50 12.22 -8.14 -8.76
C ILE A 50 13.07 -7.42 -9.81
N ALA A 51 14.03 -6.60 -9.39
CA ALA A 51 14.94 -5.91 -10.30
C ALA A 51 16.02 -6.85 -10.90
N ARG A 52 16.21 -8.04 -10.31
CA ARG A 52 17.29 -8.97 -10.63
C ARG A 52 16.80 -10.31 -11.18
N ASP A 53 15.52 -10.65 -10.98
CA ASP A 53 14.94 -11.92 -11.39
C ASP A 53 13.54 -11.75 -12.01
N GLN A 54 13.41 -12.18 -13.26
CA GLN A 54 12.16 -12.11 -14.03
C GLN A 54 11.03 -12.95 -13.43
N LYS A 55 11.32 -14.11 -12.84
CA LYS A 55 10.30 -14.94 -12.17
C LYS A 55 9.78 -14.28 -10.91
N LEU A 56 10.66 -13.59 -10.16
CA LEU A 56 10.22 -12.78 -9.00
C LEU A 56 9.33 -11.62 -9.44
N LEU A 57 9.65 -10.97 -10.58
CA LEU A 57 8.78 -9.95 -11.17
C LEU A 57 7.40 -10.51 -11.56
N GLU A 58 7.32 -11.72 -12.12
CA GLU A 58 6.05 -12.37 -12.44
C GLU A 58 5.24 -12.71 -11.19
N ILE A 59 5.89 -13.17 -10.13
CA ILE A 59 5.24 -13.42 -8.83
C ILE A 59 4.70 -12.10 -8.25
N TYR A 60 5.50 -11.03 -8.27
CA TYR A 60 5.09 -9.70 -7.82
C TYR A 60 3.85 -9.19 -8.57
N LYS A 61 3.81 -9.32 -9.90
CA LYS A 61 2.64 -8.96 -10.71
C LYS A 61 1.39 -9.75 -10.29
N LYS A 62 1.50 -11.06 -10.05
CA LYS A 62 0.39 -11.89 -9.56
C LYS A 62 -0.07 -11.50 -8.16
N LEU A 63 0.85 -11.09 -7.28
CA LEU A 63 0.51 -10.58 -5.95
C LEU A 63 -0.21 -9.24 -6.03
N ASN A 64 0.16 -8.36 -6.97
CA ASN A 64 -0.55 -7.10 -7.17
C ASN A 64 -1.99 -7.29 -7.64
N ILE A 65 -2.27 -8.28 -8.48
CA ILE A 65 -3.66 -8.63 -8.87
C ILE A 65 -4.47 -9.01 -7.62
N LYS A 66 -3.92 -9.91 -6.79
CA LYS A 66 -4.57 -10.29 -5.53
C LYS A 66 -4.74 -9.10 -4.58
N TYR A 67 -3.75 -8.22 -4.51
CA TYR A 67 -3.82 -7.02 -3.69
C TYR A 67 -4.96 -6.09 -4.14
N ILE A 68 -5.13 -5.90 -5.45
CA ILE A 68 -6.25 -5.15 -6.03
C ILE A 68 -7.59 -5.81 -5.67
N ASP A 69 -7.69 -7.14 -5.77
CA ASP A 69 -8.91 -7.86 -5.36
C ASP A 69 -9.24 -7.64 -3.87
N ILE A 70 -8.22 -7.59 -3.01
CA ILE A 70 -8.36 -7.28 -1.58
C ILE A 70 -8.86 -5.84 -1.40
N LEU A 71 -8.30 -4.87 -2.12
CA LEU A 71 -8.76 -3.48 -2.08
C LEU A 71 -10.23 -3.36 -2.49
N HIS A 72 -10.63 -4.01 -3.58
CA HIS A 72 -12.03 -4.03 -4.02
C HIS A 72 -12.96 -4.62 -2.98
N ARG A 73 -12.57 -5.72 -2.33
CA ARG A 73 -13.37 -6.31 -1.25
C ARG A 73 -13.45 -5.41 -0.03
N ALA A 74 -12.33 -4.78 0.34
CA ALA A 74 -12.22 -3.87 1.49
C ALA A 74 -13.05 -2.59 1.32
N PHE A 75 -13.12 -2.06 0.10
CA PHE A 75 -13.73 -0.76 -0.21
C PHE A 75 -15.00 -0.90 -1.05
N LYS A 76 -15.62 -2.09 -1.08
CA LYS A 76 -16.77 -2.42 -1.93
C LYS A 76 -17.95 -1.46 -1.79
N ASP A 77 -18.26 -1.03 -0.57
CA ASP A 77 -19.38 -0.15 -0.26
C ASP A 77 -18.94 1.31 -0.04
N SER A 78 -17.79 1.69 -0.62
CA SER A 78 -17.22 3.04 -0.52
C SER A 78 -17.56 3.90 -1.73
N ASP A 79 -17.44 5.22 -1.59
CA ASP A 79 -17.52 6.15 -2.72
C ASP A 79 -16.16 6.28 -3.46
N ILE A 80 -15.21 5.39 -3.20
CA ILE A 80 -13.86 5.47 -3.78
C ILE A 80 -13.91 4.91 -5.21
N PRO A 81 -13.48 5.69 -6.21
CA PRO A 81 -13.45 5.22 -7.59
C PRO A 81 -12.51 4.01 -7.79
N ASN A 82 -12.93 3.03 -8.60
CA ASN A 82 -12.12 1.82 -8.86
C ASN A 82 -10.75 2.13 -9.45
N ASP A 83 -10.65 3.17 -10.28
CA ASP A 83 -9.40 3.67 -10.85
C ASP A 83 -8.42 4.20 -9.81
N VAL A 84 -8.89 4.61 -8.61
CA VAL A 84 -8.04 4.94 -7.46
C VAL A 84 -7.51 3.66 -6.80
N LEU A 85 -8.37 2.66 -6.63
CA LEU A 85 -8.00 1.37 -6.01
C LEU A 85 -7.02 0.59 -6.89
N GLU A 86 -7.15 0.74 -8.21
CA GLU A 86 -6.34 0.04 -9.22
C GLU A 86 -5.13 0.85 -9.71
N ASP A 87 -4.92 2.07 -9.18
CA ASP A 87 -3.89 2.98 -9.67
C ASP A 87 -2.48 2.35 -9.60
N PRO A 88 -1.85 2.02 -10.75
CA PRO A 88 -0.58 1.31 -10.76
C PRO A 88 0.56 2.12 -10.15
N PHE A 89 0.53 3.45 -10.32
CA PHE A 89 1.54 4.32 -9.74
C PHE A 89 1.39 4.38 -8.23
N LEU A 90 0.16 4.51 -7.72
CA LEU A 90 -0.07 4.58 -6.28
C LEU A 90 0.39 3.29 -5.58
N ILE A 91 0.05 2.13 -6.15
CA ILE A 91 0.49 0.82 -5.64
C ILE A 91 2.02 0.75 -5.62
N PHE A 92 2.66 1.12 -6.74
CA PHE A 92 4.13 1.14 -6.84
C PHE A 92 4.77 2.12 -5.85
N PHE A 93 4.18 3.30 -5.68
CA PHE A 93 4.66 4.33 -4.77
C PHE A 93 4.60 3.86 -3.32
N THR A 94 3.49 3.25 -2.90
CA THR A 94 3.34 2.66 -1.56
C THR A 94 4.35 1.54 -1.31
N HIS A 95 4.58 0.64 -2.27
CA HIS A 95 5.59 -0.42 -2.14
C HIS A 95 7.01 0.15 -2.06
N SER A 96 7.30 1.22 -2.81
CA SER A 96 8.60 1.91 -2.76
C SER A 96 8.85 2.57 -1.41
N LEU A 97 7.82 3.20 -0.84
CA LEU A 97 7.90 3.78 0.51
C LEU A 97 8.07 2.70 1.59
N LEU A 98 7.38 1.57 1.45
CA LEU A 98 7.54 0.41 2.33
C LEU A 98 8.97 -0.12 2.29
N MET A 99 9.53 -0.30 1.08
CA MET A 99 10.91 -0.74 0.89
C MET A 99 11.89 0.27 1.53
N GLY A 100 11.72 1.57 1.28
CA GLY A 100 12.54 2.60 1.92
C GLY A 100 12.46 2.60 3.45
N TYR A 101 11.25 2.43 4.00
CA TYR A 101 11.02 2.34 5.43
C TYR A 101 11.80 1.18 6.07
N THR A 102 11.79 0.01 5.43
CA THR A 102 12.44 -1.20 5.93
C THR A 102 13.95 -1.19 5.66
N SER A 103 14.38 -0.98 4.42
CA SER A 103 15.80 -1.09 4.02
C SER A 103 16.68 0.00 4.65
N PHE A 104 16.11 1.19 4.98
CA PHE A 104 16.84 2.23 5.70
C PHE A 104 16.69 2.16 7.23
N GLY A 105 15.95 1.19 7.76
CA GLY A 105 15.77 1.01 9.20
C GLY A 105 17.08 1.01 10.01
N PRO A 106 18.11 0.23 9.61
CA PRO A 106 19.41 0.23 10.29
C PRO A 106 20.16 1.57 10.29
N LEU A 107 19.77 2.50 9.41
CA LEU A 107 20.36 3.84 9.29
C LEU A 107 19.53 4.93 10.00
N GLY A 108 18.54 4.54 10.81
CA GLY A 108 17.59 5.47 11.42
C GLY A 108 16.47 5.92 10.48
N GLY A 109 16.27 5.21 9.37
CA GLY A 109 15.24 5.50 8.37
C GLY A 109 13.83 5.36 8.94
N LYS A 110 13.60 4.45 9.90
CA LYS A 110 12.29 4.29 10.54
C LYS A 110 11.88 5.56 11.29
N GLU A 111 12.78 6.14 12.08
CA GLU A 111 12.52 7.39 12.82
C GLU A 111 12.30 8.56 11.86
N ALA A 112 13.08 8.64 10.78
CA ALA A 112 12.91 9.66 9.76
C ALA A 112 11.53 9.55 9.09
N PHE A 113 11.12 8.35 8.68
CA PHE A 113 9.79 8.13 8.10
C PHE A 113 8.68 8.45 9.10
N GLN A 114 8.79 8.00 10.36
CA GLN A 114 7.79 8.25 11.39
C GLN A 114 7.61 9.76 11.66
N LYS A 115 8.71 10.52 11.77
CA LYS A 115 8.68 12.00 11.89
C LYS A 115 7.98 12.67 10.70
N ASN A 116 8.06 12.06 9.52
CA ASN A 116 7.50 12.59 8.27
C ASN A 116 6.18 11.91 7.87
N ARG A 117 5.52 11.13 8.74
CA ARG A 117 4.26 10.42 8.39
C ARG A 117 3.18 11.37 7.86
N ALA A 118 3.06 12.56 8.42
CA ALA A 118 2.12 13.59 7.94
C ALA A 118 2.47 14.09 6.54
N ILE A 119 3.75 14.24 6.21
CA ILE A 119 4.21 14.62 4.87
C ILE A 119 3.91 13.51 3.88
N VAL A 120 4.18 12.25 4.23
CA VAL A 120 3.84 11.08 3.39
C VAL A 120 2.32 11.03 3.11
N LYS A 121 1.49 11.26 4.14
CA LYS A 121 0.03 11.39 3.98
C LYS A 121 -0.32 12.48 2.96
N SER A 122 0.26 13.67 3.11
CA SER A 122 0.03 14.80 2.21
C SER A 122 0.47 14.51 0.78
N MET A 123 1.60 13.82 0.56
CA MET A 123 2.06 13.44 -0.77
C MET A 123 1.03 12.55 -1.48
N ILE A 124 0.50 11.54 -0.79
CA ILE A 124 -0.52 10.64 -1.35
C ILE A 124 -1.81 11.41 -1.68
N LEU A 125 -2.28 12.27 -0.77
CA LEU A 125 -3.49 13.07 -0.99
C LEU A 125 -3.34 14.06 -2.15
N LEU A 126 -2.19 14.75 -2.24
CA LEU A 126 -1.91 15.69 -3.33
C LEU A 126 -1.89 14.96 -4.68
N TYR A 127 -1.23 13.80 -4.75
CA TYR A 127 -1.22 12.97 -5.95
C TYR A 127 -2.64 12.59 -6.39
N LEU A 128 -3.47 12.11 -5.46
CA LEU A 128 -4.85 11.70 -5.75
C LEU A 128 -5.72 12.89 -6.20
N ASN A 129 -5.57 14.05 -5.57
CA ASN A 129 -6.29 15.25 -5.97
C ASN A 129 -5.90 15.71 -7.38
N GLU A 130 -4.62 15.64 -7.74
CA GLU A 130 -4.16 15.98 -9.09
C GLU A 130 -4.61 14.94 -10.13
N SER A 131 -4.56 13.65 -9.81
CA SER A 131 -4.93 12.59 -10.74
C SER A 131 -6.44 12.58 -11.02
N GLN A 132 -7.26 12.89 -10.01
CA GLN A 132 -8.71 13.02 -10.15
C GLN A 132 -9.13 14.34 -10.79
N GLY A 133 -8.51 15.48 -10.42
CA GLY A 133 -8.81 16.78 -11.02
C GLY A 133 -8.45 16.92 -12.51
N ARG A 134 -7.63 16.00 -13.04
CA ARG A 134 -7.38 15.86 -14.50
C ARG A 134 -8.48 15.07 -15.22
N LYS A 135 -9.32 14.31 -14.52
CA LYS A 135 -10.42 13.53 -15.10
C LYS A 135 -11.71 14.34 -15.25
N ASP A 136 -11.86 15.40 -14.44
CA ASP A 136 -13.00 16.33 -14.49
C ASP A 136 -12.81 17.51 -15.46
N LYS A 137 -11.76 17.48 -16.30
CA LYS A 137 -11.44 18.49 -17.33
C LYS A 137 -11.42 17.87 -18.71
#